data_AF-A0A396GY49-F1
#
_entry.id   AF-A0A396GY49-F1
#
_cell.length_a   1.000
_cell.length_b   1.000
_cell.length_c   1.000
_cell.angle_alpha   90.00
_cell.angle_beta   90.00
_cell.angle_gamma   90.00
#
_symmetry.space_group_name_H-M   'P 1'
#
loop_
_entity.id
_entity.type
_entity.pdbx_description
1 polymer ?
#
loop_
_entity_poly.entity_id
_entity_poly.type
_entity_poly.pdbx_seq_one_letter_code
_entity_poly.pdbx_strand_id
1 'polypeptide(L)' 'MKRIYADRPVIDHAYVSEYMHKLKDRFLNAPHVFPSFINIVSSYLHGEKSFDVVIREVGLLFEGNGDDLIDELNNWFSS' A
#
# COMPACT_ATOMS: atom_id res chain seq x y z
N MET A 1 -27.44 0.34 -11.12
CA MET A 1 -26.32 -0.50 -10.63
C MET A 1 -25.04 0.33 -10.64
N LYS A 2 -24.55 0.77 -9.48
CA LYS A 2 -23.27 1.48 -9.40
C LYS A 2 -22.13 0.46 -9.54
N ARG A 3 -21.29 0.62 -10.56
CA ARG A 3 -20.08 -0.18 -10.76
C ARG A 3 -19.07 0.20 -9.66
N ILE A 4 -19.07 -0.52 -8.55
CA ILE A 4 -18.26 -0.22 -7.35
C ILE A 4 -16.75 -0.50 -7.56
N TYR A 5 -16.34 -0.82 -8.80
CA TYR A 5 -14.99 -1.36 -9.09
C TYR A 5 -14.37 -0.80 -10.38
N ALA A 6 -15.02 0.12 -11.10
CA ALA A 6 -14.56 0.53 -12.44
C ALA A 6 -13.36 1.49 -12.44
N ASP A 7 -13.02 2.12 -11.31
CA ASP A 7 -11.88 3.04 -11.17
C ASP A 7 -10.70 2.43 -10.40
N ARG A 8 -10.67 1.11 -10.18
CA ARG A 8 -9.49 0.51 -9.54
C ARG A 8 -8.37 0.36 -10.55
N PRO A 9 -7.12 0.77 -10.22
CA PRO A 9 -5.99 0.57 -11.10
C PRO A 9 -5.82 -0.92 -11.41
N VAL A 10 -5.52 -1.23 -12.68
CA VAL A 10 -5.12 -2.57 -13.08
C VAL A 10 -3.73 -2.81 -12.49
N ILE A 11 -3.65 -3.77 -11.57
CA ILE A 11 -2.47 -4.04 -10.78
C ILE A 11 -1.54 -4.99 -11.55
N ASP A 12 -0.33 -4.55 -11.88
CA ASP A 12 0.69 -5.46 -12.40
C ASP A 12 1.20 -6.38 -11.28
N HIS A 13 0.94 -7.68 -11.42
CA HIS A 13 1.36 -8.69 -10.45
C HIS A 13 2.88 -8.77 -10.27
N ALA A 14 3.68 -8.52 -11.31
CA ALA A 14 5.13 -8.52 -11.21
C ALA A 14 5.63 -7.35 -10.36
N TYR A 15 5.06 -6.17 -10.57
CA TYR A 15 5.38 -4.98 -9.80
C TYR A 15 4.99 -5.14 -8.32
N VAL A 16 3.81 -5.70 -8.04
CA VAL A 16 3.39 -6.01 -6.66
C VAL A 16 4.33 -7.01 -6.00
N SER A 17 4.77 -8.04 -6.74
CA SER A 17 5.69 -9.03 -6.19
C SER A 17 7.02 -8.39 -5.76
N GLU A 18 7.57 -7.51 -6.59
CA GLU A 18 8.81 -6.78 -6.30
C GLU A 18 8.63 -5.83 -5.11
N TYR A 19 7.55 -5.04 -5.09
CA TYR A 19 7.24 -4.14 -3.98
C TYR A 19 7.11 -4.89 -2.65
N MET A 20 6.40 -6.03 -2.65
CA MET A 20 6.25 -6.87 -1.46
C MET A 20 7.57 -7.46 -0.99
N HIS A 21 8.49 -7.75 -1.91
CA HIS A 21 9.83 -8.23 -1.57
C HIS A 21 10.64 -7.12 -0.88
N LYS A 22 10.70 -5.92 -1.46
CA LYS A 22 11.37 -4.75 -0.86
C LYS A 22 10.83 -4.43 0.54
N LEU A 23 9.50 -4.46 0.69
CA LEU A 23 8.84 -4.21 1.97
C LEU A 23 9.25 -5.27 3.02
N LYS A 24 9.23 -6.55 2.65
CA LYS A 24 9.62 -7.64 3.57
C LYS A 24 11.09 -7.55 3.97
N ASP A 25 11.97 -7.29 3.01
CA ASP A 25 13.41 -7.19 3.26
C ASP A 25 13.74 -6.00 4.18
N ARG A 26 13.14 -4.83 3.92
CA ARG A 26 13.41 -3.65 4.73
C ARG A 26 12.92 -3.78 6.16
N PHE A 27 11.75 -4.39 6.35
CA PHE A 27 11.15 -4.57 7.66
C PHE A 27 11.36 -5.98 8.23
N LEU A 28 12.47 -6.66 7.88
CA LEU A 28 12.83 -7.99 8.40
C LEU A 28 12.84 -8.04 9.94
N ASN A 29 13.31 -6.96 10.57
CA ASN A 29 13.37 -6.84 12.04
C ASN A 29 12.06 -6.31 12.66
N ALA A 30 11.06 -5.98 11.84
CA ALA A 30 9.77 -5.43 12.25
C ALA A 30 8.62 -6.25 11.63
N PRO A 31 8.42 -7.52 12.05
CA PRO A 31 7.49 -8.45 11.41
C PRO A 31 6.02 -8.02 11.48
N HIS A 32 5.68 -7.07 12.36
CA HIS A 32 4.34 -6.49 12.48
C HIS A 32 4.01 -5.50 11.35
N VAL A 33 5.02 -4.97 10.65
CA VAL A 33 4.83 -3.97 9.58
C VAL A 33 4.10 -4.60 8.39
N PHE A 34 4.54 -5.77 7.93
CA PHE A 34 3.92 -6.43 6.78
C PHE A 34 2.41 -6.70 6.94
N PRO A 35 1.92 -7.37 8.00
CA PRO A 35 0.48 -7.61 8.18
C PRO A 35 -0.30 -6.30 8.40
N SER A 36 0.27 -5.32 9.08
CA SER A 36 -0.36 -4.01 9.29
C SER A 36 -0.53 -3.26 7.96
N PHE A 37 0.49 -3.30 7.10
CA PHE A 37 0.44 -2.72 5.76
C PHE A 37 -0.69 -3.35 4.92
N ILE A 38 -0.80 -4.69 4.92
CA ILE A 38 -1.88 -5.38 4.20
C ILE A 38 -3.25 -4.96 4.73
N ASN A 39 -3.41 -4.81 6.04
CA ASN A 39 -4.66 -4.35 6.64
C ASN A 39 -5.03 -2.93 6.20
N ILE A 40 -4.07 -2.01 6.20
CA ILE A 40 -4.26 -0.62 5.76
C ILE A 40 -4.67 -0.59 4.29
N VAL A 41 -3.93 -1.27 3.40
CA VAL A 41 -4.24 -1.32 1.96
C VAL A 41 -5.59 -1.97 1.69
N SER A 42 -5.94 -3.03 2.44
CA SER A 42 -7.24 -3.70 2.31
C SER A 42 -8.41 -2.76 2.61
N SER A 43 -8.26 -1.85 3.59
CA SER A 43 -9.30 -0.86 3.90
C SER A 43 -9.58 0.11 2.74
N TYR A 44 -8.55 0.47 1.95
CA TYR A 44 -8.74 1.23 0.71
C TYR A 44 -9.44 0.38 -0.36
N LEU A 45 -9.02 -0.87 -0.53
CA LEU A 45 -9.65 -1.79 -1.49
C LEU A 45 -11.10 -2.13 -1.12
N HIS A 46 -11.51 -2.03 0.14
CA HIS A 46 -12.91 -2.18 0.53
C HIS A 46 -13.70 -0.86 0.47
N GLY A 47 -13.05 0.26 0.18
CA GLY A 47 -13.67 1.59 0.14
C GLY A 47 -13.99 2.14 1.54
N GLU A 48 -13.37 1.61 2.59
CA GLU A 48 -13.55 2.04 3.98
C GLU A 48 -12.76 3.32 4.28
N LYS A 49 -11.58 3.49 3.65
CA LYS A 49 -10.71 4.65 3.82
C LYS A 49 -10.38 5.29 2.47
N SER A 50 -10.24 6.61 2.47
CA SER A 50 -9.69 7.34 1.32
C SER A 50 -8.19 7.08 1.17
N PHE A 51 -7.67 7.33 -0.02
CA PHE A 51 -6.24 7.16 -0.30
C PHE A 51 -5.36 8.02 0.60
N ASP A 52 -5.74 9.27 0.88
CA ASP A 52 -5.00 10.17 1.77
C ASP A 52 -4.85 9.62 3.19
N VAL A 53 -5.89 8.94 3.70
CA VAL A 53 -5.86 8.30 5.02
C VAL A 53 -4.92 7.11 5.00
N VAL A 54 -4.97 6.29 3.95
CA VAL A 54 -4.07 5.15 3.78
C VAL A 54 -2.61 5.57 3.69
N ILE A 55 -2.27 6.59 2.88
CA ILE A 55 -0.90 7.07 2.77
C ILE A 55 -0.37 7.60 4.10
N ARG A 56 -1.20 8.31 4.87
CA ARG A 56 -0.84 8.77 6.20
C ARG A 56 -0.57 7.60 7.16
N GLU A 57 -1.43 6.60 7.18
CA GLU A 57 -1.27 5.43 8.05
C GLU A 57 -0.04 4.59 7.67
N VAL A 58 0.25 4.45 6.37
CA VAL A 58 1.49 3.80 5.90
C VAL A 58 2.72 4.60 6.33
N GLY A 59 2.69 5.93 6.23
CA GLY A 59 3.77 6.79 6.71
C GLY A 59 4.06 6.62 8.21
N LEU A 60 3.00 6.55 9.02
CA LEU A 60 3.13 6.27 10.46
C LEU A 60 3.68 4.86 10.72
N LEU A 61 3.22 3.87 9.96
CA LEU A 61 3.66 2.48 10.10
C LEU A 61 5.14 2.29 9.75
N PHE A 62 5.65 3.04 8.78
CA PHE A 62 7.04 2.93 8.34
C PHE A 62 8.02 3.72 9.20
N GLU A 63 7.52 4.62 10.07
CA GLU A 63 8.33 5.43 10.99
C GLU A 63 9.49 6.18 10.27
N GLY A 64 9.27 6.61 9.02
CA GLY A 64 10.29 7.27 8.19
C GLY A 64 11.32 6.35 7.53
N ASN A 65 11.21 5.03 7.68
CA ASN A 65 12.11 4.05 7.03
C ASN A 65 11.62 3.60 5.63
N GLY A 66 10.55 4.18 5.09
CA GLY A 66 9.91 3.69 3.86
C GLY A 66 9.38 4.78 2.95
N ASP A 67 10.02 5.95 2.94
CA ASP A 67 9.59 7.10 2.12
C ASP A 67 9.57 6.75 0.62
N ASP A 68 10.58 6.03 0.13
CA ASP A 68 10.64 5.48 -1.23
C ASP A 68 9.50 4.49 -1.54
N LEU A 69 9.13 3.64 -0.57
CA LEU A 69 8.00 2.72 -0.72
C LEU A 69 6.67 3.48 -0.77
N ILE A 70 6.54 4.58 -0.03
CA ILE A 70 5.37 5.46 -0.08
C ILE A 70 5.29 6.18 -1.43
N ASP A 71 6.40 6.66 -1.96
CA ASP A 71 6.48 7.28 -3.27
C ASP A 71 6.12 6.30 -4.39
N GLU A 72 6.64 5.07 -4.33
CA GLU A 72 6.26 3.97 -5.23
C GLU A 72 4.74 3.70 -5.16
N LEU A 73 4.16 3.67 -3.95
CA LEU A 73 2.73 3.49 -3.73
C LEU A 73 1.90 4.65 -4.33
N ASN A 74 2.32 5.91 -4.14
CA ASN A 74 1.67 7.08 -4.71
C ASN A 74 1.65 7.06 -6.24
N ASN A 75 2.79 6.73 -6.85
CA ASN A 75 2.89 6.62 -8.31
C ASN A 75 1.96 5.54 -8.86
N TRP A 76 1.77 4.44 -8.14
CA TRP A 76 0.91 3.35 -8.55
C TRP A 76 -0.58 3.74 -8.58
N PHE A 77 -1.06 4.52 -7.60
CA PHE A 77 -2.46 4.95 -7.56
C PHE A 77 -2.75 6.23 -8.35
N SER A 78 -1.71 6.98 -8.75
CA SER A 78 -1.85 8.19 -9.57
C SER A 78 -1.85 7.92 -11.08
N SER A 79 -1.61 6.68 -11.53
CA SER A 79 -1.49 6.31 -12.95
C SER A 79 -2.73 5.68 -13.56
#